data_AF-A0A7S1RG65-F1
#
_entry.id   AF-A0A7S1RG65-F1
#
_cell.length_a   1.000
_cell.length_b   1.000
_cell.length_c   1.000
_cell.angle_alpha   90.00
_cell.angle_beta   90.00
_cell.angle_gamma   90.00
#
_symmetry.space_group_name_H-M   'P 1'
#
loop_
_entity.id
_entity.type
_entity.pdbx_description
1 polymer ?
#
loop_
_entity_poly.entity_id
_entity_poly.type
_entity_poly.pdbx_seq_one_letter_code
_entity_poly.pdbx_strand_id
1 'polypeptide(L)'
;GAAVAAMGNSSVVGEAMNTCGCTGALGFETSAKALINFHGIEPWNARDLVKDNLRRQSELARRSPLHQIPIEDGLRFIGNKARGWFQTKLTREQFAQTCVDLLLARNVPHVAKDREELYQIFDSMDFDGNGSLSLGEWAGGLSVFFKGNTEQCVHAVFNTLDSDRSQTLTKKELQEYLKPFVKAMSPPEADSLRPILLKKATDDIYEEMDLDHHNDISSQEMLEWTKRGNNIIDRLAGNIHKE
;
A
#
# COMPACT_ATOMS: atom_id res chain seq x y z
N GLY A 1 18.15 7.83 29.23
CA GLY A 1 18.31 8.14 27.80
C GLY A 1 19.31 7.19 27.20
N ALA A 2 18.82 6.21 26.44
CA ALA A 2 19.60 5.34 25.54
C ALA A 2 18.61 4.35 24.87
N ALA A 3 17.93 4.76 23.80
CA ALA A 3 17.11 3.86 22.97
C ALA A 3 16.88 4.40 21.55
N VAL A 4 17.80 5.19 20.99
CA VAL A 4 17.59 5.84 19.67
C VAL A 4 18.67 5.49 18.64
N ALA A 5 19.61 4.57 18.93
CA ALA A 5 20.79 4.37 18.06
C ALA A 5 20.91 3.00 17.36
N ALA A 6 19.97 2.06 17.52
CA ALA A 6 20.11 0.70 16.95
C ALA A 6 19.23 0.39 15.73
N MET A 7 18.24 1.22 15.40
CA MET A 7 17.23 0.90 14.37
C MET A 7 17.69 1.11 12.91
N GLY A 8 18.92 1.63 12.69
CA GLY A 8 19.40 1.95 11.35
C GLY A 8 20.09 0.79 10.60
N ASN A 9 20.48 -0.29 11.28
CA ASN A 9 21.35 -1.32 10.70
C ASN A 9 20.69 -2.69 10.48
N SER A 10 19.47 -2.93 11.00
CA SER A 10 18.77 -4.22 10.89
C SER A 10 18.19 -4.47 9.49
N SER A 11 17.54 -3.47 8.89
CA SER A 11 17.05 -3.53 7.51
C SER A 11 18.18 -3.74 6.50
N VAL A 12 19.36 -3.16 6.76
CA VAL A 12 20.56 -3.34 5.92
C VAL A 12 20.98 -4.81 5.85
N VAL A 13 20.82 -5.57 6.93
CA VAL A 13 21.10 -7.03 6.94
C VAL A 13 20.09 -7.78 6.08
N GLY A 14 18.80 -7.47 6.22
CA GLY A 14 17.74 -8.07 5.38
C GLY A 14 17.91 -7.72 3.90
N GLU A 15 18.29 -6.48 3.60
CA GLU A 15 18.52 -5.99 2.25
C GLU A 15 19.80 -6.56 1.64
N ALA A 16 20.85 -6.77 2.45
CA ALA A 16 22.05 -7.50 2.04
C ALA A 16 21.73 -8.97 1.74
N MET A 17 20.93 -9.66 2.58
CA MET A 17 20.51 -11.04 2.31
C MET A 17 19.65 -11.15 1.05
N ASN A 18 18.80 -10.16 0.80
CA ASN A 18 17.98 -10.10 -0.40
C ASN A 18 18.84 -9.82 -1.66
N THR A 19 19.73 -8.83 -1.60
CA THR A 19 20.56 -8.37 -2.72
C THR A 19 21.71 -9.33 -3.04
N CYS A 20 22.29 -9.98 -2.03
CA CYS A 20 23.36 -10.99 -2.20
C CYS A 20 22.84 -12.31 -2.79
N GLY A 21 21.52 -12.44 -2.98
CA GLY A 21 20.91 -13.67 -3.48
C GLY A 21 20.92 -14.81 -2.46
N CYS A 22 21.20 -14.52 -1.18
CA CYS A 22 21.11 -15.53 -0.12
C CYS A 22 19.70 -16.14 -0.05
N THR A 23 18.66 -15.34 -0.32
CA THR A 23 17.27 -15.84 -0.42
C THR A 23 17.05 -16.77 -1.61
N GLY A 24 17.81 -16.61 -2.70
CA GLY A 24 17.78 -17.52 -3.85
C GLY A 24 18.64 -18.77 -3.67
N ALA A 25 19.77 -18.66 -2.95
CA ALA A 25 20.73 -19.75 -2.74
C ALA A 25 20.39 -20.65 -1.53
N LEU A 26 19.91 -20.06 -0.43
CA LEU A 26 19.54 -20.77 0.81
C LEU A 26 18.03 -21.04 0.91
N GLY A 27 17.24 -20.38 0.05
CA GLY A 27 15.78 -20.34 0.15
C GLY A 27 15.29 -19.28 1.15
N PHE A 28 14.06 -18.82 0.92
CA PHE A 28 13.41 -17.82 1.75
C PHE A 28 13.28 -18.27 3.21
N GLU A 29 12.75 -19.46 3.47
CA GLU A 29 12.55 -19.98 4.83
C GLU A 29 13.84 -20.02 5.66
N THR A 30 14.95 -20.46 5.07
CA THR A 30 16.25 -20.53 5.75
C THR A 30 16.73 -19.14 6.15
N SER A 31 16.55 -18.16 5.25
CA SER A 31 16.93 -16.77 5.49
C SER A 31 16.07 -16.12 6.57
N ALA A 32 14.75 -16.36 6.53
CA ALA A 32 13.81 -15.89 7.54
C ALA A 32 14.12 -16.49 8.93
N LYS A 33 14.28 -17.82 9.03
CA LYS A 33 14.65 -18.50 10.27
C LYS A 33 15.96 -17.98 10.87
N ALA A 34 16.96 -17.69 10.03
CA ALA A 34 18.22 -17.12 10.49
C ALA A 34 18.03 -15.72 11.11
N LEU A 35 17.27 -14.85 10.46
CA LEU A 35 16.97 -13.50 10.96
C LEU A 35 16.12 -13.53 12.23
N ILE A 36 15.10 -14.39 12.28
CA ILE A 36 14.25 -14.60 13.46
C ILE A 36 15.11 -14.97 14.67
N ASN A 37 15.97 -15.98 14.52
CA ASN A 37 16.84 -16.44 15.60
C ASN A 37 17.88 -15.39 16.00
N PHE A 38 18.47 -14.69 15.03
CA PHE A 38 19.53 -13.71 15.28
C PHE A 38 19.01 -12.47 16.00
N HIS A 39 17.79 -12.01 15.66
CA HIS A 39 17.19 -10.81 16.25
C HIS A 39 16.19 -11.11 17.38
N GLY A 40 15.90 -12.39 17.68
CA GLY A 40 14.92 -12.76 18.70
C GLY A 40 13.51 -12.28 18.36
N ILE A 41 13.11 -12.42 17.10
CA ILE A 41 11.82 -11.91 16.61
C ILE A 41 10.72 -12.87 17.06
N GLU A 42 9.80 -12.37 17.87
CA GLU A 42 8.63 -13.13 18.30
C GLU A 42 7.53 -13.12 17.21
N PRO A 43 6.72 -14.19 17.08
CA PRO A 43 5.59 -14.20 16.16
C PRO A 43 4.59 -13.08 16.44
N TRP A 44 3.99 -12.52 15.38
CA TRP A 44 2.97 -11.48 15.50
C TRP A 44 1.77 -11.74 14.58
N ASN A 45 0.66 -11.05 14.86
CA ASN A 45 -0.49 -11.04 13.97
C ASN A 45 -0.44 -9.82 13.06
N ALA A 46 -0.05 -10.02 11.80
CA ALA A 46 0.05 -8.97 10.78
C ALA A 46 -1.27 -8.20 10.60
N ARG A 47 -2.42 -8.89 10.66
CA ARG A 47 -3.73 -8.26 10.49
C ARG A 47 -4.06 -7.32 11.64
N ASP A 48 -3.67 -7.67 12.86
CA ASP A 48 -3.96 -6.85 14.04
C ASP A 48 -3.27 -5.49 13.99
N LEU A 49 -2.15 -5.36 13.29
CA LEU A 49 -1.41 -4.10 13.15
C LEU A 49 -2.11 -3.10 12.22
N VAL A 50 -2.96 -3.57 11.30
CA VAL A 50 -3.64 -2.71 10.32
C VAL A 50 -5.15 -2.58 10.55
N LYS A 51 -5.73 -3.38 11.45
CA LYS A 51 -7.20 -3.44 11.66
C LYS A 51 -7.82 -2.08 12.02
N ASP A 52 -7.12 -1.26 12.80
CA ASP A 52 -7.64 0.02 13.25
C ASP A 52 -7.65 1.04 12.09
N ASN A 53 -6.64 1.03 11.23
CA ASN A 53 -6.62 1.84 10.01
C ASN A 53 -7.80 1.49 9.10
N LEU A 54 -8.03 0.20 8.85
CA LEU A 54 -9.14 -0.29 8.01
C LEU A 54 -10.51 0.07 8.59
N ARG A 55 -10.66 -0.06 9.91
CA ARG A 55 -11.88 0.35 10.62
C ARG A 55 -12.12 1.86 10.45
N ARG A 56 -11.10 2.70 10.69
CA ARG A 56 -11.20 4.15 10.51
C ARG A 56 -11.56 4.51 9.07
N GLN A 57 -10.94 3.87 8.08
CA GLN A 57 -11.28 4.08 6.66
C GLN A 57 -12.76 3.79 6.38
N SER A 58 -13.29 2.67 6.89
CA SER A 58 -14.71 2.33 6.73
C SER A 58 -15.65 3.36 7.38
N GLU A 59 -15.32 3.83 8.59
CA GLU A 59 -16.11 4.84 9.30
C GLU A 59 -16.07 6.21 8.59
N LEU A 60 -14.89 6.63 8.10
CA LEU A 60 -14.69 7.88 7.38
C LEU A 60 -15.35 7.87 5.99
N ALA A 61 -15.25 6.76 5.24
CA ALA A 61 -15.82 6.63 3.90
C ALA A 61 -17.34 6.82 3.87
N ARG A 62 -18.04 6.46 4.95
CA ARG A 62 -19.51 6.62 5.07
C ARG A 62 -19.96 8.07 5.20
N ARG A 63 -19.10 8.97 5.67
CA ARG A 63 -19.46 10.38 5.97
C ARG A 63 -18.71 11.40 5.12
N SER A 64 -17.54 11.04 4.59
CA SER A 64 -16.69 11.93 3.81
C SER A 64 -17.39 12.39 2.52
N PRO A 65 -17.34 13.68 2.14
CA PRO A 65 -17.95 14.16 0.88
C PRO A 65 -17.33 13.54 -0.38
N LEU A 66 -16.16 12.90 -0.27
CA LEU A 66 -15.49 12.20 -1.37
C LEU A 66 -16.36 11.07 -1.97
N HIS A 67 -17.31 10.50 -1.23
CA HIS A 67 -18.20 9.44 -1.72
C HIS A 67 -19.12 9.90 -2.88
N GLN A 68 -19.18 11.20 -3.16
CA GLN A 68 -19.93 11.77 -4.28
C GLN A 68 -19.08 11.84 -5.56
N ILE A 69 -17.76 11.75 -5.45
CA ILE A 69 -16.83 11.89 -6.56
C ILE A 69 -16.61 10.52 -7.24
N PRO A 70 -16.80 10.38 -8.56
CA PRO A 70 -16.44 9.17 -9.28
C PRO A 70 -14.95 8.82 -9.12
N ILE A 71 -14.65 7.54 -8.86
CA ILE A 71 -13.29 7.09 -8.52
C ILE A 71 -12.24 7.41 -9.57
N GLU A 72 -12.55 7.19 -10.85
CA GLU A 72 -11.64 7.50 -11.96
C GLU A 72 -11.29 8.98 -12.00
N ASP A 73 -12.26 9.85 -11.68
CA ASP A 73 -12.05 11.28 -11.69
C ASP A 73 -11.27 11.76 -10.46
N GLY A 74 -11.59 11.22 -9.28
CA GLY A 74 -10.88 11.50 -8.04
C GLY A 74 -9.40 11.12 -8.09
N LEU A 75 -9.10 9.87 -8.45
CA LEU A 75 -7.72 9.37 -8.56
C LEU A 75 -6.94 10.09 -9.67
N ARG A 76 -7.56 10.35 -10.83
CA ARG A 76 -6.92 11.12 -11.91
C ARG A 76 -6.60 12.55 -11.48
N PHE A 77 -7.52 13.23 -10.78
CA PHE A 77 -7.30 14.60 -10.31
C PHE A 77 -6.13 14.67 -9.32
N ILE A 78 -6.12 13.76 -8.34
CA ILE A 78 -5.06 13.68 -7.34
C ILE A 78 -3.73 13.30 -7.98
N GLY A 79 -3.72 12.29 -8.86
CA GLY A 79 -2.52 11.86 -9.58
C GLY A 79 -1.91 12.96 -10.45
N ASN A 80 -2.72 13.79 -11.12
CA ASN A 80 -2.22 14.91 -11.92
C ASN A 80 -1.56 16.00 -11.05
N LYS A 81 -2.12 16.29 -9.87
CA LYS A 81 -1.54 17.23 -8.91
C LYS A 81 -0.26 16.67 -8.28
N ALA A 82 -0.27 15.38 -7.92
CA ALA A 82 0.87 14.67 -7.37
C ALA A 82 2.07 14.66 -8.32
N ARG A 83 1.85 14.37 -9.62
CA ARG A 83 2.91 14.40 -10.65
C ARG A 83 3.46 15.81 -10.93
N GLY A 84 2.66 16.84 -10.72
CA GLY A 84 3.09 18.24 -10.84
C GLY A 84 4.00 18.69 -9.69
N TRP A 85 3.98 17.97 -8.58
CA TRP A 85 4.98 18.11 -7.53
C TRP A 85 6.20 17.27 -7.90
N PHE A 86 7.40 17.82 -7.76
CA PHE A 86 8.66 17.09 -7.97
C PHE A 86 8.87 15.92 -6.97
N GLN A 87 7.82 15.52 -6.23
CA GLN A 87 7.81 14.50 -5.20
C GLN A 87 6.75 13.43 -5.54
N THR A 88 7.15 12.16 -5.44
CA THR A 88 6.28 10.99 -5.63
C THR A 88 5.36 10.71 -4.44
N LYS A 89 5.40 11.54 -3.40
CA LYS A 89 4.71 11.36 -2.12
C LYS A 89 3.86 12.58 -1.79
N LEU A 90 2.72 12.35 -1.15
CA LEU A 90 1.79 13.41 -0.74
C LEU A 90 1.90 13.68 0.75
N THR A 91 2.25 14.90 1.16
CA THR A 91 2.17 15.28 2.59
C THR A 91 0.72 15.46 3.04
N ARG A 92 0.51 15.50 4.36
CA ARG A 92 -0.79 15.70 4.99
C ARG A 92 -1.50 16.97 4.50
N GLU A 93 -0.78 18.09 4.44
CA GLU A 93 -1.30 19.36 3.93
C GLU A 93 -1.58 19.33 2.44
N GLN A 94 -0.67 18.77 1.63
CA GLN A 94 -0.83 18.64 0.19
C GLN A 94 -2.05 17.79 -0.16
N PHE A 95 -2.23 16.67 0.55
CA PHE A 95 -3.39 15.80 0.41
C PHE A 95 -4.69 16.53 0.71
N ALA A 96 -4.79 17.17 1.88
CA ALA A 96 -6.00 17.87 2.30
C ALA A 96 -6.34 19.01 1.31
N GLN A 97 -5.34 19.77 0.89
CA GLN A 97 -5.54 20.85 -0.09
C GLN A 97 -6.01 20.31 -1.44
N THR A 98 -5.43 19.21 -1.92
CA THR A 98 -5.85 18.58 -3.20
C THR A 98 -7.29 18.10 -3.15
N CYS A 99 -7.71 17.51 -2.03
CA CYS A 99 -9.08 17.07 -1.85
C CYS A 99 -10.05 18.26 -1.80
N VAL A 100 -9.69 19.37 -1.15
CA VAL A 100 -10.49 20.60 -1.19
C VAL A 100 -10.60 21.15 -2.62
N ASP A 101 -9.47 21.24 -3.35
CA ASP A 101 -9.46 21.65 -4.76
C ASP A 101 -10.37 20.76 -5.61
N LEU A 102 -10.37 19.45 -5.37
CA LEU A 102 -11.22 18.48 -6.06
C LEU A 102 -12.71 18.71 -5.78
N LEU A 103 -13.08 18.87 -4.50
CA LEU A 103 -14.47 19.13 -4.09
C LEU A 103 -14.99 20.44 -4.69
N LEU A 104 -14.18 21.50 -4.67
CA LEU A 104 -14.47 22.78 -5.33
C LEU A 104 -14.63 22.61 -6.84
N ALA A 105 -13.68 21.94 -7.50
CA ALA A 105 -13.70 21.74 -8.94
C ALA A 105 -14.86 20.86 -9.43
N ARG A 106 -15.57 20.17 -8.53
CA ARG A 106 -16.76 19.35 -8.82
C ARG A 106 -18.04 19.89 -8.21
N ASN A 107 -18.00 21.10 -7.65
CA ASN A 107 -19.14 21.74 -6.98
C ASN A 107 -19.78 20.83 -5.92
N VAL A 108 -18.97 20.00 -5.23
CA VAL A 108 -19.46 19.19 -4.11
C VAL A 108 -19.51 20.08 -2.87
N PRO A 109 -20.69 20.23 -2.24
CA PRO A 109 -20.82 21.01 -1.02
C PRO A 109 -19.90 20.46 0.07
N HIS A 110 -19.12 21.33 0.69
CA HIS A 110 -18.24 20.99 1.80
C HIS A 110 -18.11 22.16 2.76
N VAL A 111 -17.79 21.85 4.01
CA VAL A 111 -17.64 22.78 5.14
C VAL A 111 -16.25 22.67 5.75
N ALA A 112 -15.89 23.62 6.61
CA ALA A 112 -14.57 23.60 7.28
C ALA A 112 -14.30 22.30 8.07
N LYS A 113 -15.35 21.68 8.63
CA LYS A 113 -15.25 20.37 9.30
C LYS A 113 -14.74 19.28 8.36
N ASP A 114 -15.11 19.30 7.09
CA ASP A 114 -14.67 18.29 6.11
C ASP A 114 -13.16 18.34 5.91
N ARG A 115 -12.53 19.51 6.07
CA ARG A 115 -11.07 19.63 6.04
C ARG A 115 -10.38 18.87 7.17
N GLU A 116 -10.98 18.84 8.36
CA GLU A 116 -10.47 18.03 9.48
C GLU A 116 -10.69 16.53 9.22
N GLU A 117 -11.79 16.17 8.56
CA GLU A 117 -12.02 14.78 8.15
C GLU A 117 -11.02 14.32 7.08
N LEU A 118 -10.60 15.19 6.17
CA LEU A 118 -9.54 14.89 5.20
C LEU A 118 -8.20 14.56 5.89
N TYR A 119 -7.90 15.23 7.00
CA TYR A 119 -6.74 14.88 7.81
C TYR A 119 -6.86 13.50 8.46
N GLN A 120 -8.04 13.13 8.95
CA GLN A 120 -8.28 11.78 9.48
C GLN A 120 -8.22 10.72 8.38
N ILE A 121 -8.66 11.05 7.16
CA ILE A 121 -8.54 10.18 5.98
C ILE A 121 -7.07 9.94 5.66
N PHE A 122 -6.26 11.00 5.62
CA PHE A 122 -4.82 10.89 5.47
C PHE A 122 -4.21 9.95 6.51
N ASP A 123 -4.47 10.21 7.80
CA ASP A 123 -3.90 9.43 8.91
C ASP A 123 -4.34 7.95 8.87
N SER A 124 -5.48 7.66 8.24
CA SER A 124 -5.97 6.29 8.03
C SER A 124 -5.30 5.57 6.85
N MET A 125 -4.70 6.30 5.91
CA MET A 125 -4.05 5.77 4.69
C MET A 125 -2.52 5.78 4.77
N ASP A 126 -1.91 6.59 5.66
CA ASP A 126 -0.48 6.54 5.97
C ASP A 126 -0.16 5.28 6.78
N PHE A 127 -0.24 4.12 6.11
CA PHE A 127 -0.11 2.80 6.71
C PHE A 127 1.26 2.62 7.35
N ASP A 128 2.31 3.15 6.71
CA ASP A 128 3.68 2.99 7.18
C ASP A 128 4.12 4.10 8.16
N GLY A 129 3.23 5.05 8.45
CA GLY A 129 3.38 6.13 9.42
C GLY A 129 4.53 7.09 9.12
N ASN A 130 4.90 7.26 7.85
CA ASN A 130 6.04 8.09 7.47
C ASN A 130 5.69 9.58 7.32
N GLY A 131 4.41 9.96 7.50
CA GLY A 131 3.92 11.33 7.36
C GLY A 131 3.67 11.77 5.92
N SER A 132 3.68 10.82 4.97
CA SER A 132 3.40 11.08 3.55
C SER A 132 2.87 9.83 2.84
N LEU A 133 1.87 10.01 1.98
CA LEU A 133 1.29 8.90 1.23
C LEU A 133 2.15 8.59 0.00
N SER A 134 2.66 7.37 -0.06
CA SER A 134 3.19 6.76 -1.28
C SER A 134 2.11 6.55 -2.33
N LEU A 135 2.51 6.29 -3.58
CA LEU A 135 1.60 5.94 -4.69
C LEU A 135 0.62 4.84 -4.29
N GLY A 136 1.13 3.79 -3.63
CA GLY A 136 0.30 2.68 -3.20
C GLY A 136 -0.70 3.02 -2.10
N GLU A 137 -0.29 3.83 -1.13
CA GLU A 137 -1.15 4.24 -0.02
C GLU A 137 -2.31 5.12 -0.48
N TRP A 138 -2.06 6.12 -1.35
CA TRP A 138 -3.16 6.94 -1.83
C TRP A 138 -3.98 6.26 -2.93
N ALA A 139 -3.39 5.47 -3.84
CA ALA A 139 -4.15 4.78 -4.88
C ALA A 139 -5.10 3.73 -4.27
N GLY A 140 -4.57 2.85 -3.44
CA GLY A 140 -5.35 1.82 -2.76
C GLY A 140 -6.28 2.42 -1.69
N GLY A 141 -5.75 3.32 -0.85
CA GLY A 141 -6.48 3.92 0.25
C GLY A 141 -7.64 4.81 -0.21
N LEU A 142 -7.46 5.67 -1.22
CA LEU A 142 -8.53 6.56 -1.68
C LEU A 142 -9.67 5.82 -2.39
N SER A 143 -9.39 4.64 -2.94
CA SER A 143 -10.38 3.88 -3.70
C SER A 143 -11.65 3.59 -2.90
N VAL A 144 -11.55 3.45 -1.57
CA VAL A 144 -12.69 3.17 -0.69
C VAL A 144 -13.52 4.41 -0.37
N PHE A 145 -13.00 5.61 -0.62
CA PHE A 145 -13.67 6.88 -0.32
C PHE A 145 -14.44 7.45 -1.50
N PHE A 146 -14.16 6.98 -2.72
CA PHE A 146 -14.80 7.47 -3.94
C PHE A 146 -16.00 6.61 -4.36
N LYS A 147 -16.85 7.19 -5.21
CA LYS A 147 -17.98 6.49 -5.84
C LYS A 147 -17.49 5.59 -6.97
N GLY A 148 -17.75 4.29 -6.85
CA GLY A 148 -17.48 3.33 -7.92
C GLY A 148 -17.94 1.93 -7.56
N ASN A 149 -18.16 1.08 -8.57
CA ASN A 149 -18.26 -0.36 -8.37
C ASN A 149 -16.86 -1.01 -8.35
N THR A 150 -16.79 -2.30 -8.02
CA THR A 150 -15.51 -3.04 -7.93
C THR A 150 -14.67 -2.93 -9.20
N GLU A 151 -15.27 -3.04 -10.37
CA GLU A 151 -14.58 -2.96 -11.67
C GLU A 151 -13.97 -1.57 -11.89
N GLN A 152 -14.75 -0.51 -11.68
CA GLN A 152 -14.27 0.87 -11.76
C GLN A 152 -13.15 1.14 -10.75
N CYS A 153 -13.25 0.60 -9.53
CA CYS A 153 -12.20 0.73 -8.52
C CYS A 153 -10.91 0.05 -8.96
N VAL A 154 -10.98 -1.20 -9.44
CA VAL A 154 -9.80 -1.94 -9.90
C VAL A 154 -9.16 -1.23 -11.08
N HIS A 155 -9.92 -0.83 -12.10
CA HIS A 155 -9.36 -0.13 -13.26
C HIS A 155 -8.72 1.20 -12.88
N ALA A 156 -9.34 1.98 -12.00
CA ALA A 156 -8.81 3.27 -11.59
C ALA A 156 -7.52 3.13 -10.75
N VAL A 157 -7.46 2.14 -9.85
CA VAL A 157 -6.23 1.81 -9.10
C VAL A 157 -5.15 1.31 -10.04
N PHE A 158 -5.48 0.38 -10.95
CA PHE A 158 -4.55 -0.15 -11.95
C PHE A 158 -3.91 0.97 -12.77
N ASN A 159 -4.72 1.84 -13.37
CA ASN A 159 -4.25 2.98 -14.17
C ASN A 159 -3.43 3.99 -13.36
N THR A 160 -3.59 4.00 -12.03
CA THR A 160 -2.79 4.85 -11.15
C THR A 160 -1.43 4.23 -10.87
N LEU A 161 -1.37 2.90 -10.73
CA LEU A 161 -0.14 2.14 -10.51
C LEU A 161 0.70 2.01 -11.79
N ASP A 162 0.05 1.85 -12.95
CA ASP A 162 0.66 1.79 -14.29
C ASP A 162 1.21 3.18 -14.67
N SER A 163 2.40 3.45 -14.16
CA SER A 163 3.00 4.78 -14.20
C SER A 163 3.56 5.12 -15.58
N ASP A 164 4.03 4.10 -16.31
CA ASP A 164 4.60 4.22 -17.64
C ASP A 164 3.56 4.03 -18.77
N ARG A 165 2.32 3.67 -18.41
CA ARG A 165 1.20 3.43 -19.33
C ARG A 165 1.47 2.27 -20.28
N SER A 166 2.19 1.27 -19.80
CA SER A 166 2.44 0.02 -20.52
C SER A 166 1.18 -0.85 -20.65
N GLN A 167 0.09 -0.50 -19.94
CA GLN A 167 -1.15 -1.28 -19.82
C GLN A 167 -0.98 -2.60 -19.07
N THR A 168 0.17 -2.81 -18.45
CA THR A 168 0.48 -3.95 -17.61
C THR A 168 1.23 -3.46 -16.35
N LEU A 169 1.15 -4.20 -15.25
CA LEU A 169 1.94 -3.92 -14.05
C LEU A 169 3.11 -4.87 -13.98
N THR A 170 4.30 -4.29 -13.90
CA THR A 170 5.51 -5.06 -13.66
C THR A 170 5.59 -5.51 -12.20
N LYS A 171 6.38 -6.55 -11.96
CA LYS A 171 6.67 -7.02 -10.59
C LYS A 171 7.26 -5.93 -9.69
N LYS A 172 8.04 -5.02 -10.27
CA LYS A 172 8.62 -3.88 -9.55
C LYS A 172 7.56 -2.87 -9.11
N GLU A 173 6.60 -2.56 -9.97
CA GLU A 173 5.48 -1.67 -9.63
C GLU A 173 4.58 -2.29 -8.56
N LEU A 174 4.32 -3.59 -8.67
CA LEU A 174 3.63 -4.34 -7.61
C LEU A 174 4.42 -4.29 -6.29
N GLN A 175 5.74 -4.46 -6.33
CA GLN A 175 6.56 -4.39 -5.11
C GLN A 175 6.48 -3.02 -4.42
N GLU A 176 6.57 -1.92 -5.18
CA GLU A 176 6.43 -0.57 -4.62
C GLU A 176 5.01 -0.31 -4.09
N TYR A 177 3.98 -0.90 -4.72
CA TYR A 177 2.61 -0.86 -4.22
C TYR A 177 2.48 -1.58 -2.85
N LEU A 178 3.12 -2.74 -2.68
CA LEU A 178 2.99 -3.57 -1.48
C LEU A 178 3.84 -3.09 -0.29
N LYS A 179 4.94 -2.39 -0.55
CA LYS A 179 5.92 -1.91 0.44
C LYS A 179 5.34 -1.23 1.68
N PRO A 180 4.45 -0.21 1.58
CA PRO A 180 3.89 0.45 2.76
C PRO A 180 3.07 -0.51 3.64
N PHE A 181 2.31 -1.41 3.02
CA PHE A 181 1.49 -2.39 3.74
C PHE A 181 2.35 -3.44 4.45
N VAL A 182 3.43 -3.93 3.82
CA VAL A 182 4.37 -4.85 4.49
C VAL A 182 5.02 -4.20 5.69
N LYS A 183 5.41 -2.92 5.58
CA LYS A 183 5.97 -2.17 6.72
C LYS A 183 4.93 -1.99 7.83
N ALA A 184 3.68 -1.67 7.49
CA ALA A 184 2.58 -1.52 8.46
C ALA A 184 2.21 -2.84 9.16
N MET A 185 2.33 -3.95 8.45
CA MET A 185 2.06 -5.30 8.95
C MET A 185 3.26 -5.96 9.63
N SER A 186 4.38 -5.25 9.79
CA SER A 186 5.59 -5.77 10.44
C SER A 186 6.01 -4.87 11.60
N PRO A 187 6.11 -5.40 12.83
CA PRO A 187 6.51 -4.60 13.98
C PRO A 187 7.96 -4.08 13.82
N PRO A 188 8.36 -3.02 14.54
CA PRO A 188 9.71 -2.48 14.47
C PRO A 188 10.81 -3.52 14.74
N GLU A 189 10.55 -4.49 15.61
CA GLU A 189 11.44 -5.59 15.95
C GLU A 189 11.69 -6.53 14.76
N ALA A 190 10.76 -6.60 13.81
CA ALA A 190 10.85 -7.40 12.59
C ALA A 190 11.42 -6.62 11.39
N ASP A 191 12.05 -5.47 11.61
CA ASP A 191 12.57 -4.61 10.53
C ASP A 191 13.52 -5.33 9.56
N SER A 192 14.37 -6.22 10.07
CA SER A 192 15.27 -7.03 9.24
C SER A 192 14.55 -8.03 8.34
N LEU A 193 13.32 -8.45 8.68
CA LEU A 193 12.52 -9.36 7.86
C LEU A 193 11.80 -8.64 6.72
N ARG A 194 11.57 -7.32 6.83
CA ARG A 194 10.77 -6.55 5.86
C ARG A 194 11.23 -6.71 4.40
N PRO A 195 12.53 -6.65 4.06
CA PRO A 195 12.96 -6.80 2.67
C PRO A 195 12.64 -8.18 2.09
N ILE A 196 12.82 -9.23 2.88
CA ILE A 196 12.57 -10.60 2.44
C ILE A 196 11.07 -10.92 2.42
N LEU A 197 10.30 -10.43 3.40
CA LEU A 197 8.84 -10.53 3.43
C LEU A 197 8.22 -9.79 2.25
N LEU A 198 8.71 -8.59 1.93
CA LEU A 198 8.26 -7.83 0.76
C LEU A 198 8.51 -8.61 -0.53
N LYS A 199 9.73 -9.12 -0.72
CA LYS A 199 10.05 -9.92 -1.92
C LYS A 199 9.13 -11.14 -2.02
N LYS A 200 9.02 -11.93 -0.96
CA LYS A 200 8.17 -13.14 -0.94
C LYS A 200 6.71 -12.81 -1.21
N ALA A 201 6.16 -11.82 -0.52
CA ALA A 201 4.78 -11.40 -0.70
C ALA A 201 4.51 -10.86 -2.11
N THR A 202 5.45 -10.12 -2.70
CA THR A 202 5.38 -9.72 -4.11
C THR A 202 5.42 -10.94 -5.03
N ASP A 203 6.36 -11.86 -4.84
CA ASP A 203 6.48 -13.08 -5.64
C ASP A 203 5.14 -13.85 -5.66
N ASP A 204 4.56 -14.10 -4.48
CA ASP A 204 3.33 -14.87 -4.31
C ASP A 204 2.09 -14.17 -4.88
N ILE A 205 1.90 -12.89 -4.57
CA ILE A 205 0.76 -12.12 -5.08
C ILE A 205 0.87 -11.95 -6.61
N TYR A 206 2.08 -11.80 -7.14
CA TYR A 206 2.30 -11.70 -8.58
C TYR A 206 1.90 -13.00 -9.29
N GLU A 207 2.40 -14.14 -8.82
CA GLU A 207 2.09 -15.46 -9.41
C GLU A 207 0.59 -15.80 -9.31
N GLU A 208 -0.07 -15.37 -8.24
CA GLU A 208 -1.53 -15.55 -8.10
C GLU A 208 -2.35 -14.66 -9.03
N MET A 209 -1.83 -13.47 -9.36
CA MET A 209 -2.53 -12.46 -10.15
C MET A 209 -2.26 -12.62 -11.65
N ASP A 210 -1.05 -13.01 -12.05
CA ASP A 210 -0.65 -13.33 -13.43
C ASP A 210 -1.27 -14.69 -13.85
N LEU A 211 -2.51 -14.64 -14.34
CA LEU A 211 -3.34 -15.81 -14.62
C LEU A 211 -2.99 -16.46 -15.96
N ASP A 212 -2.48 -15.68 -16.91
CA ASP A 212 -2.06 -16.17 -18.22
C ASP A 212 -0.56 -16.47 -18.33
N HIS A 213 0.21 -16.14 -17.29
CA HIS A 213 1.64 -16.39 -17.15
C HIS A 213 2.49 -15.67 -18.20
N HIS A 214 2.07 -14.49 -18.64
CA HIS A 214 2.86 -13.64 -19.53
C HIS A 214 3.98 -12.86 -18.83
N ASN A 215 4.14 -13.03 -17.51
CA ASN A 215 5.07 -12.26 -16.68
C ASN A 215 4.76 -10.76 -16.67
N ASP A 216 3.49 -10.41 -16.77
CA ASP A 216 2.95 -9.09 -16.48
C ASP A 216 1.54 -9.22 -15.89
N ILE A 217 1.04 -8.17 -15.26
CA ILE A 217 -0.33 -8.18 -14.72
C ILE A 217 -1.16 -7.19 -15.52
N SER A 218 -2.17 -7.68 -16.21
CA SER A 218 -3.17 -6.85 -16.88
C SER A 218 -4.25 -6.37 -15.92
N SER A 219 -4.98 -5.33 -16.32
CA SER A 219 -6.10 -4.82 -15.54
C SER A 219 -7.23 -5.86 -15.38
N GLN A 220 -7.41 -6.71 -16.39
CA GLN A 220 -8.40 -7.78 -16.37
C GLN A 220 -8.03 -8.86 -15.34
N GLU A 221 -6.76 -9.20 -15.23
CA GLU A 221 -6.26 -10.16 -14.25
C GLU A 221 -6.42 -9.67 -12.82
N MET A 222 -6.05 -8.41 -12.55
CA MET A 222 -6.29 -7.78 -11.25
C MET A 222 -7.78 -7.79 -10.88
N LEU A 223 -8.67 -7.58 -11.87
CA LEU A 223 -10.11 -7.63 -11.67
C LEU A 223 -10.62 -9.03 -11.37
N GLU A 224 -10.22 -10.03 -12.15
CA GLU A 224 -10.62 -11.42 -11.93
C GLU A 224 -10.08 -11.95 -10.59
N TRP A 225 -8.84 -11.60 -10.23
CA TRP A 225 -8.27 -11.89 -8.93
C TRP A 225 -9.09 -11.27 -7.78
N THR A 226 -9.53 -10.02 -7.94
CA THR A 226 -10.40 -9.34 -6.96
C THR A 226 -11.78 -9.98 -6.87
N LYS A 227 -12.40 -10.34 -8.01
CA LYS A 227 -13.71 -11.01 -8.07
C LYS A 227 -13.71 -12.38 -7.39
N ARG A 228 -12.57 -13.06 -7.33
CA ARG A 228 -12.39 -14.31 -6.56
C ARG A 228 -12.36 -14.09 -5.04
N GLY A 229 -12.52 -12.85 -4.57
CA GLY A 229 -12.55 -12.47 -3.16
C GLY A 229 -11.17 -12.13 -2.58
N ASN A 230 -10.13 -12.08 -3.41
CA ASN A 230 -8.81 -11.69 -2.95
C ASN A 230 -8.72 -10.18 -2.79
N ASN A 231 -7.98 -9.73 -1.78
CA ASN A 231 -7.56 -8.34 -1.63
C ASN A 231 -6.16 -8.30 -1.02
N ILE A 232 -5.43 -7.20 -1.29
CA ILE A 232 -4.02 -7.05 -0.92
C ILE A 232 -3.80 -7.25 0.58
N ILE A 233 -4.64 -6.65 1.42
CA ILE A 233 -4.48 -6.71 2.87
C ILE A 233 -4.60 -8.14 3.39
N ASP A 234 -5.64 -8.87 2.98
CA ASP A 234 -5.87 -10.22 3.44
C ASP A 234 -4.80 -11.19 2.93
N ARG A 235 -4.34 -11.02 1.68
CA ARG A 235 -3.27 -11.85 1.11
C ARG A 235 -1.91 -11.55 1.75
N LEU A 236 -1.57 -10.29 1.99
CA LEU A 236 -0.36 -9.91 2.72
C LEU A 236 -0.37 -10.45 4.15
N ALA A 237 -1.47 -10.28 4.88
CA ALA A 237 -1.59 -10.80 6.24
C ALA A 237 -1.47 -12.33 6.26
N GLY A 238 -2.04 -13.02 5.27
CA GLY A 238 -1.90 -14.47 5.12
C GLY A 238 -0.48 -14.91 4.80
N ASN A 239 0.24 -14.18 3.94
CA ASN A 239 1.62 -14.49 3.57
C ASN A 239 2.59 -14.20 4.73
N ILE A 240 2.37 -13.15 5.51
CA ILE A 240 3.19 -12.84 6.69
C ILE A 240 2.90 -13.80 7.85
N HIS A 241 1.65 -14.24 8.04
CA HIS A 241 1.29 -15.11 9.16
C HIS A 241 1.65 -16.59 8.97
N LYS A 242 1.80 -17.05 7.72
CA LYS A 242 2.26 -18.41 7.41
C LYS A 242 3.75 -18.63 7.72
N GLU A 243 4.47 -17.56 8.04
CA GLU A 243 5.93 -17.48 8.14
C GLU A 243 6.35 -17.05 9.55
#